data_AF-A0A0K8RB32-F1
#
_entry.id   AF-A0A0K8RB32-F1
#
_cell.length_a   1.000
_cell.length_b   1.000
_cell.length_c   1.000
_cell.angle_alpha   90.00
_cell.angle_beta   90.00
_cell.angle_gamma   90.00
#
_symmetry.space_group_name_H-M   'P 1'
#
loop_
_entity.id
_entity.type
_entity.pdbx_description
1 polymer ?
#
loop_
_entity_poly.entity_id
_entity_poly.type
_entity_poly.pdbx_seq_one_letter_code
_entity_poly.pdbx_strand_id
1 'polypeptide(L)'
;MSELSLKLWTVAFFSFCLAEKEHGIVYPRMLESRAATGERMLKINDDLTLTLQKSKVFADDFLFSTTDGNEPIDYYIKAEDAERDIYHDATHMASVRVTDDDGVEVEGILGERLRVKPLPAMARSSDGLRPHMLYEVDAHEKDRQHDYGSPNTTNTPVERRAGGTEPQMYKIPAEIYPEVHLVVDSAFAKEFNFDVNAVTRYFAVLTNAANLRYESFKSPKVQLRIVGITMNKNPADEPYIHNIRGYEQYRNILFKETLEDFNTQMKSKHFYRTADIVFLVTAKNMSEWVGSTLQSWTGGYAYVGTACSEWKVGMCEDRPTSYYGAYVFAHELAHNLGCQHDGDGANSWVKGHIGSADCPWDDGYLMSYKMQDERQYKFSPCCQREVRNLYRRPEFKCLTERKAKKTIRSSKLPGVMTSSSNYCRRVYMYEKGMHADEAYGVKDCRVKCTTASRMYWLLGVVDGTPCGNGKACILGKCRNKTKISKKD
;
A
#
# COMPACT_ATOMS: atom_id res chain seq x y z
N MET A 1 -58.92 -14.44 -8.68
CA MET A 1 -58.00 -13.87 -9.68
C MET A 1 -57.12 -12.86 -8.95
N SER A 2 -55.83 -13.16 -8.94
CA SER A 2 -54.68 -12.42 -8.40
C SER A 2 -54.82 -10.90 -8.21
N GLU A 3 -54.74 -10.42 -6.96
CA GLU A 3 -54.26 -9.07 -6.66
C GLU A 3 -52.74 -9.13 -6.42
N LEU A 4 -51.98 -8.52 -7.32
CA LEU A 4 -50.53 -8.41 -7.24
C LEU A 4 -50.18 -7.15 -6.43
N SER A 5 -49.86 -7.33 -5.14
CA SER A 5 -49.28 -6.29 -4.29
C SER A 5 -47.84 -6.01 -4.74
N LEU A 6 -47.62 -4.84 -5.35
CA LEU A 6 -46.30 -4.32 -5.72
C LEU A 6 -45.52 -3.93 -4.44
N LYS A 7 -44.74 -4.86 -3.88
CA LYS A 7 -43.78 -4.54 -2.81
C LYS A 7 -42.55 -3.90 -3.43
N LEU A 8 -42.39 -2.59 -3.27
CA LEU A 8 -41.11 -1.91 -3.45
C LEU A 8 -40.12 -2.51 -2.44
N TRP A 9 -39.11 -3.21 -2.94
CA TRP A 9 -37.93 -3.56 -2.16
C TRP A 9 -37.00 -2.35 -2.16
N THR A 10 -37.05 -1.54 -1.10
CA THR A 10 -35.93 -0.68 -0.73
C THR A 10 -34.77 -1.58 -0.34
N VAL A 11 -33.81 -1.74 -1.24
CA VAL A 11 -32.51 -2.34 -0.94
C VAL A 11 -31.74 -1.34 -0.08
N ALA A 12 -31.83 -1.52 1.24
CA ALA A 12 -30.90 -0.87 2.16
C ALA A 12 -29.53 -1.51 1.93
N PHE A 13 -28.63 -0.80 1.24
CA PHE A 13 -27.21 -1.05 1.38
C PHE A 13 -26.84 -0.73 2.82
N PHE A 14 -26.78 -1.75 3.67
CA PHE A 14 -26.14 -1.64 4.98
C PHE A 14 -24.64 -1.45 4.73
N SER A 15 -24.25 -0.18 4.55
CA SER A 15 -22.89 0.25 4.78
C SER A 15 -22.58 -0.01 6.25
N PHE A 16 -21.44 -0.63 6.53
CA PHE A 16 -20.98 -0.90 7.89
C PHE A 16 -20.96 0.41 8.68
N CYS A 17 -21.77 0.49 9.75
CA CYS A 17 -21.66 1.54 10.75
C CYS A 17 -20.46 1.24 11.65
N LEU A 18 -19.27 1.69 11.25
CA LEU A 18 -18.37 2.28 12.23
C LEU A 18 -18.82 3.73 12.43
N ALA A 19 -18.73 4.23 13.66
CA ALA A 19 -19.10 5.59 13.97
C ALA A 19 -18.01 6.52 13.42
N GLU A 20 -18.03 6.81 12.11
CA GLU A 20 -17.38 8.01 11.57
C GLU A 20 -18.01 9.19 12.30
N LYS A 21 -17.33 9.69 13.33
CA LYS A 21 -17.79 10.87 14.02
C LYS A 21 -17.42 12.04 13.13
N GLU A 22 -18.41 12.53 12.40
CA GLU A 22 -18.27 13.74 11.59
C GLU A 22 -17.97 14.93 12.51
N HIS A 23 -16.88 15.64 12.21
CA HIS A 23 -16.45 16.85 12.92
C HIS A 23 -16.80 18.13 12.16
N GLY A 24 -17.50 17.98 11.04
CA GLY A 24 -18.05 19.08 10.26
C GLY A 24 -17.40 19.26 8.89
N ILE A 25 -17.93 20.24 8.16
CA ILE A 25 -17.49 20.61 6.83
C ILE A 25 -16.49 21.76 6.93
N VAL A 26 -15.37 21.62 6.24
CA VAL A 26 -14.32 22.64 6.18
C VAL A 26 -14.02 23.01 4.73
N TYR A 27 -13.36 24.15 4.55
CA TYR A 27 -13.01 24.70 3.23
C TYR A 27 -11.51 25.02 3.21
N PRO A 28 -10.66 24.00 2.97
CA PRO A 28 -9.22 24.17 2.99
C PRO A 28 -8.75 25.21 1.96
N ARG A 29 -7.68 25.93 2.30
CA ARG A 29 -7.07 26.90 1.39
C ARG A 29 -5.57 26.95 1.57
N MET A 30 -4.87 27.13 0.45
CA MET A 30 -3.45 27.43 0.46
C MET A 30 -3.25 28.85 0.98
N LEU A 31 -2.27 29.04 1.85
CA LEU A 31 -1.82 30.35 2.30
C LEU A 31 -0.49 30.68 1.62
N GLU A 32 -0.34 31.92 1.20
CA GLU A 32 0.94 32.43 0.69
C GLU A 32 1.97 32.47 1.83
N SER A 33 3.07 31.72 1.66
CA SER A 33 4.17 31.72 2.61
C SER A 33 5.06 32.94 2.41
N ARG A 34 5.37 33.63 3.51
CA ARG A 34 6.39 34.70 3.55
C ARG A 34 7.78 34.16 3.93
N ALA A 35 7.91 32.84 4.11
CA ALA A 35 9.17 32.21 4.51
C ALA A 35 10.09 32.02 3.30
N ALA A 36 11.38 32.32 3.48
CA ALA A 36 12.42 32.15 2.45
C ALA A 36 12.65 30.69 2.03
N THR A 37 12.07 29.72 2.74
CA THR A 37 12.22 28.27 2.56
C THR A 37 11.36 27.68 1.44
N GLY A 38 10.34 28.42 0.95
CA GLY A 38 9.41 27.92 -0.08
C GLY A 38 8.39 26.90 0.43
N GLU A 39 8.26 26.74 1.75
CA GLU A 39 7.25 25.89 2.39
C GLU A 39 5.84 26.40 2.11
N ARG A 40 4.93 25.49 1.75
CA ARG A 40 3.52 25.83 1.49
C ARG A 40 2.71 25.63 2.76
N MET A 41 1.86 26.59 3.11
CA MET A 41 0.97 26.46 4.25
C MET A 41 -0.44 26.12 3.77
N LEU A 42 -1.09 25.15 4.43
CA LEU A 42 -2.45 24.71 4.12
C LEU A 42 -3.32 24.91 5.36
N LYS A 43 -4.23 25.87 5.29
CA LYS A 43 -5.23 26.08 6.34
C LYS A 43 -6.37 25.10 6.12
N ILE A 44 -6.61 24.20 7.06
CA ILE A 44 -7.74 23.26 7.03
C ILE A 44 -8.98 23.94 7.63
N ASN A 45 -8.85 24.52 8.82
CA ASN A 45 -9.87 25.32 9.50
C ASN A 45 -9.17 26.41 10.35
N ASP A 46 -9.90 27.08 11.25
CA ASP A 46 -9.33 28.15 12.08
C ASP A 46 -8.30 27.67 13.11
N ASP A 47 -8.39 26.41 13.53
CA ASP A 47 -7.54 25.82 14.58
C ASP A 47 -6.39 24.97 14.03
N LEU A 48 -6.47 24.53 12.77
CA LEU A 48 -5.52 23.62 12.14
C LEU A 48 -4.97 24.21 10.83
N THR A 49 -3.67 24.50 10.84
CA THR A 49 -2.88 24.89 9.68
C THR A 49 -1.65 23.98 9.58
N LEU A 50 -1.45 23.37 8.42
CA LEU A 50 -0.33 22.48 8.15
C LEU A 50 0.80 23.23 7.44
N THR A 51 2.03 22.94 7.82
CA THR A 51 3.24 23.30 7.08
C THR A 51 3.64 22.13 6.20
N LEU A 52 3.40 22.26 4.89
CA LEU A 52 3.55 21.16 3.94
C LEU A 52 5.00 20.98 3.48
N GLN A 53 5.54 19.79 3.75
CA GLN A 53 6.81 19.31 3.22
C GLN A 53 6.58 18.18 2.21
N LYS A 54 7.37 18.13 1.14
CA LYS A 54 7.27 17.06 0.13
C LYS A 54 7.68 15.72 0.73
N SER A 55 6.93 14.68 0.38
CA SER A 55 7.16 13.32 0.88
C SER A 55 7.82 12.43 -0.17
N LYS A 56 8.61 11.46 0.29
CA LYS A 56 9.17 10.40 -0.56
C LYS A 56 8.88 9.04 0.09
N VAL A 57 8.23 8.14 -0.64
CA VAL A 57 7.71 6.86 -0.14
C VAL A 57 7.90 5.69 -1.10
N PHE A 58 8.08 5.92 -2.39
CA PHE A 58 8.39 4.89 -3.39
C PHE A 58 9.90 4.81 -3.60
N ALA A 59 10.38 3.65 -4.04
CA ALA A 59 11.72 3.48 -4.57
C ALA A 59 11.69 3.70 -6.09
N ASP A 60 12.33 4.77 -6.58
CA ASP A 60 12.47 5.14 -8.00
C ASP A 60 11.25 4.74 -8.87
N ASP A 61 11.47 4.17 -10.05
CA ASP A 61 10.39 3.58 -10.84
C ASP A 61 9.97 2.24 -10.20
N PHE A 62 8.66 2.02 -10.05
CA PHE A 62 8.11 0.79 -9.49
C PHE A 62 7.03 0.18 -10.38
N LEU A 63 6.76 -1.10 -10.15
CA LEU A 63 5.72 -1.85 -10.86
C LEU A 63 4.45 -1.89 -10.03
N PHE A 64 3.35 -1.54 -10.68
CA PHE A 64 2.00 -1.84 -10.21
C PHE A 64 1.45 -3.00 -11.04
N SER A 65 1.31 -4.18 -10.44
CA SER A 65 0.83 -5.38 -11.08
C SER A 65 -0.64 -5.66 -10.74
N THR A 66 -1.44 -6.05 -11.73
CA THR A 66 -2.83 -6.48 -11.55
C THR A 66 -3.24 -7.43 -12.69
N THR A 67 -4.50 -7.83 -12.77
CA THR A 67 -5.03 -8.73 -13.82
C THR A 67 -6.09 -8.03 -14.68
N ASP A 68 -6.23 -8.43 -15.95
CA ASP A 68 -7.44 -8.21 -16.76
C ASP A 68 -7.95 -9.57 -17.24
N GLY A 69 -9.05 -10.05 -16.65
CA GLY A 69 -9.40 -11.46 -16.72
C GLY A 69 -8.29 -12.30 -16.07
N ASN A 70 -7.68 -13.21 -16.84
CA ASN A 70 -6.57 -14.06 -16.40
C ASN A 70 -5.20 -13.56 -16.87
N GLU A 71 -5.14 -12.44 -17.60
CA GLU A 71 -3.88 -11.90 -18.11
C GLU A 71 -3.24 -10.95 -17.09
N PRO A 72 -1.97 -11.16 -16.70
CA PRO A 72 -1.26 -10.24 -15.83
C PRO A 72 -0.89 -8.95 -16.59
N ILE A 73 -1.12 -7.80 -15.95
CA ILE A 73 -0.79 -6.47 -16.44
C ILE A 73 0.13 -5.78 -15.45
N ASP A 74 1.23 -5.23 -15.96
CA ASP A 74 2.17 -4.43 -15.19
C ASP A 74 2.15 -2.98 -15.70
N TYR A 75 1.84 -2.04 -14.80
CA TYR A 75 1.98 -0.61 -15.03
C TYR A 75 3.32 -0.14 -14.45
N TYR A 76 4.06 0.59 -15.28
CA TYR A 76 5.30 1.26 -14.86
C TYR A 76 4.92 2.64 -14.35
N ILE A 77 5.15 2.88 -13.06
CA ILE A 77 4.82 4.15 -12.41
C ILE A 77 6.12 4.80 -11.94
N LYS A 78 6.30 6.07 -12.31
CA LYS A 78 7.41 6.89 -11.81
C LYS A 78 7.07 7.36 -10.40
N ALA A 79 7.99 7.22 -9.45
CA ALA A 79 7.83 7.76 -8.11
C ALA A 79 7.48 9.26 -8.14
N GLU A 80 8.15 10.04 -9.01
CA GLU A 80 7.93 11.49 -9.12
C GLU A 80 6.47 11.85 -9.41
N ASP A 81 5.79 11.07 -10.27
CA ASP A 81 4.38 11.28 -10.61
C ASP A 81 3.45 10.83 -9.49
N ALA A 82 3.77 9.71 -8.83
CA ALA A 82 2.97 9.16 -7.72
C ALA A 82 3.05 10.01 -6.44
N GLU A 83 4.19 10.66 -6.20
CA GLU A 83 4.48 11.47 -5.01
C GLU A 83 4.25 12.96 -5.22
N ARG A 84 4.01 13.38 -6.47
CA ARG A 84 3.91 14.80 -6.85
C ARG A 84 3.02 15.60 -5.92
N ASP A 85 1.90 15.02 -5.50
CA ASP A 85 0.87 15.71 -4.73
C ASP A 85 0.86 15.29 -3.26
N ILE A 86 1.90 14.57 -2.79
CA ILE A 86 1.96 14.01 -1.42
C ILE A 86 2.84 14.87 -0.52
N TYR A 87 2.26 15.29 0.61
CA TYR A 87 2.88 16.16 1.59
C TYR A 87 2.72 15.62 3.01
N HIS A 88 3.58 16.06 3.92
CA HIS A 88 3.41 15.85 5.35
C HIS A 88 3.65 17.12 6.16
N ASP A 89 3.18 17.08 7.40
CA ASP A 89 3.58 17.97 8.49
C ASP A 89 3.94 17.08 9.69
N ALA A 90 5.22 17.06 10.04
CA ALA A 90 5.72 16.22 11.13
C ALA A 90 5.23 16.67 12.51
N THR A 91 4.93 17.96 12.70
CA THR A 91 4.42 18.51 13.97
C THR A 91 3.02 17.98 14.24
N HIS A 92 2.18 17.92 13.21
CA HIS A 92 0.80 17.46 13.31
C HIS A 92 0.64 15.95 13.01
N MET A 93 1.74 15.21 12.78
CA MET A 93 1.71 13.82 12.30
C MET A 93 0.77 13.64 11.09
N ALA A 94 0.74 14.65 10.21
CA ALA A 94 -0.18 14.71 9.09
C ALA A 94 0.49 14.21 7.81
N SER A 95 -0.25 13.43 7.02
CA SER A 95 0.15 12.96 5.70
C SER A 95 -1.03 13.13 4.77
N VAL A 96 -0.89 13.98 3.75
CA VAL A 96 -2.01 14.42 2.91
C VAL A 96 -1.62 14.47 1.44
N ARG A 97 -2.56 14.10 0.59
CA ARG A 97 -2.56 14.46 -0.82
C ARG A 97 -3.19 15.85 -0.97
N VAL A 98 -2.52 16.75 -1.66
CA VAL A 98 -3.00 18.12 -1.90
C VAL A 98 -2.89 18.48 -3.39
N THR A 99 -4.01 18.89 -3.99
CA THR A 99 -4.05 19.42 -5.37
C THR A 99 -4.77 20.77 -5.39
N ASP A 100 -4.37 21.67 -6.28
CA ASP A 100 -4.85 23.06 -6.35
C ASP A 100 -5.32 23.51 -7.75
N ASP A 101 -5.48 22.58 -8.71
CA ASP A 101 -5.81 22.87 -10.10
C ASP A 101 -7.20 23.55 -10.30
N ASP A 102 -8.20 23.14 -9.53
CA ASP A 102 -9.58 23.67 -9.60
C ASP A 102 -10.17 23.84 -8.20
N GLY A 103 -9.48 24.65 -7.39
CA GLY A 103 -9.72 24.75 -5.96
C GLY A 103 -8.93 23.70 -5.19
N VAL A 104 -8.66 23.98 -3.93
CA VAL A 104 -7.84 23.12 -3.08
C VAL A 104 -8.61 21.86 -2.74
N GLU A 105 -8.04 20.70 -3.06
CA GLU A 105 -8.49 19.39 -2.60
C GLU A 105 -7.45 18.77 -1.66
N VAL A 106 -7.93 18.23 -0.55
CA VAL A 106 -7.12 17.60 0.49
C VAL A 106 -7.72 16.26 0.85
N GLU A 107 -6.91 15.21 0.81
CA GLU A 107 -7.28 13.90 1.30
C GLU A 107 -6.15 13.31 2.13
N GLY A 108 -6.45 12.76 3.31
CA GLY A 108 -5.47 12.02 4.09
C GLY A 108 -5.66 12.09 5.60
N ILE A 109 -4.52 12.02 6.28
CA ILE A 109 -4.38 11.82 7.72
C ILE A 109 -3.94 13.14 8.38
N LEU A 110 -4.63 13.53 9.45
CA LEU A 110 -4.39 14.74 10.22
C LEU A 110 -4.08 14.39 11.70
N GLY A 111 -3.07 13.55 11.94
CA GLY A 111 -2.75 13.01 13.27
C GLY A 111 -3.27 11.59 13.48
N GLU A 112 -3.48 11.14 14.72
CA GLU A 112 -3.88 9.74 14.98
C GLU A 112 -5.25 9.41 14.42
N ARG A 113 -6.27 10.20 14.80
CA ARG A 113 -7.68 9.84 14.57
C ARG A 113 -8.35 10.71 13.50
N LEU A 114 -7.92 11.96 13.35
CA LEU A 114 -8.57 12.89 12.44
C LEU A 114 -8.16 12.60 10.98
N ARG A 115 -9.14 12.66 10.10
CA ARG A 115 -9.00 12.46 8.65
C ARG A 115 -9.70 13.59 7.91
N VAL A 116 -9.31 13.79 6.65
CA VAL A 116 -9.94 14.74 5.74
C VAL A 116 -10.18 14.07 4.39
N LYS A 117 -11.37 14.28 3.83
CA LYS A 117 -11.73 13.84 2.46
C LYS A 117 -12.55 14.91 1.73
N PRO A 118 -12.39 15.08 0.41
CA PRO A 118 -13.21 16.00 -0.37
C PRO A 118 -14.66 15.53 -0.46
N LEU A 119 -15.59 16.48 -0.59
CA LEU A 119 -17.03 16.22 -0.84
C LEU A 119 -17.43 16.69 -2.24
N PRO A 120 -17.09 15.94 -3.32
CA PRO A 120 -17.25 16.42 -4.70
C PRO A 120 -18.71 16.62 -5.12
N ALA A 121 -19.66 15.96 -4.44
CA ALA A 121 -21.10 16.10 -4.70
C ALA A 121 -21.73 17.32 -4.01
N MET A 122 -21.02 17.98 -3.08
CA MET A 122 -21.51 19.13 -2.34
C MET A 122 -21.15 20.44 -3.06
N ALA A 123 -22.06 21.42 -3.01
CA ALA A 123 -21.83 22.73 -3.61
C ALA A 123 -20.63 23.45 -2.96
N ARG A 124 -19.90 24.20 -3.78
CA ARG A 124 -18.80 25.07 -3.33
C ARG A 124 -19.32 26.19 -2.42
N SER A 125 -18.42 26.76 -1.62
CA SER A 125 -18.74 27.98 -0.86
C SER A 125 -19.02 29.17 -1.80
N SER A 126 -19.55 30.26 -1.25
CA SER A 126 -19.72 31.53 -1.97
C SER A 126 -18.41 32.04 -2.58
N ASP A 127 -17.28 31.72 -1.94
CA ASP A 127 -15.94 32.11 -2.37
C ASP A 127 -15.31 31.10 -3.35
N GLY A 128 -16.10 30.10 -3.79
CA GLY A 128 -15.65 29.08 -4.74
C GLY A 128 -14.77 27.98 -4.14
N LEU A 129 -14.71 27.85 -2.81
CA LEU A 129 -13.90 26.84 -2.14
C LEU A 129 -14.59 25.47 -2.16
N ARG A 130 -13.80 24.40 -2.31
CA ARG A 130 -14.31 23.02 -2.30
C ARG A 130 -14.57 22.55 -0.85
N PRO A 131 -15.75 21.98 -0.58
CA PRO A 131 -16.07 21.45 0.74
C PRO A 131 -15.32 20.14 1.01
N HIS A 132 -14.88 19.98 2.24
CA HIS A 132 -14.22 18.78 2.75
C HIS A 132 -14.89 18.34 4.04
N MET A 133 -14.90 17.04 4.29
CA MET A 133 -15.36 16.46 5.54
C MET A 133 -14.18 16.17 6.45
N LEU A 134 -14.24 16.66 7.68
CA LEU A 134 -13.42 16.16 8.77
C LEU A 134 -14.17 15.05 9.49
N TYR A 135 -13.50 13.94 9.71
CA TYR A 135 -14.06 12.79 10.43
C TYR A 135 -12.99 12.09 11.25
N GLU A 136 -13.41 11.45 12.32
CA GLU A 136 -12.53 10.61 13.13
C GLU A 136 -12.70 9.13 12.78
N VAL A 137 -11.59 8.41 12.88
CA VAL A 137 -11.57 6.95 12.96
C VAL A 137 -11.35 6.50 14.40
N ASP A 138 -11.84 5.30 14.72
CA ASP A 138 -11.65 4.69 16.03
C ASP A 138 -10.17 4.44 16.33
N ALA A 139 -9.78 4.70 17.59
CA ALA A 139 -8.43 4.41 18.05
C ALA A 139 -8.24 2.90 18.26
N HIS A 140 -7.01 2.40 18.04
CA HIS A 140 -6.66 0.99 18.26
C HIS A 140 -6.37 0.70 19.74
N GLU A 141 -7.33 0.99 20.62
CA GLU A 141 -7.18 0.86 22.08
C GLU A 141 -7.44 -0.56 22.61
N LYS A 142 -7.74 -1.53 21.74
CA LYS A 142 -7.98 -2.92 22.15
C LYS A 142 -6.66 -3.65 22.30
N ASP A 143 -6.53 -4.40 23.38
CA ASP A 143 -5.38 -5.26 23.66
C ASP A 143 -5.25 -6.35 22.59
N ARG A 144 -4.20 -6.30 21.78
CA ARG A 144 -3.93 -7.24 20.67
C ARG A 144 -2.68 -8.06 20.95
N GLN A 145 -2.71 -8.84 22.02
CA GLN A 145 -1.55 -9.63 22.49
C GLN A 145 -1.04 -10.73 21.53
N HIS A 146 -1.72 -10.99 20.40
CA HIS A 146 -1.39 -12.09 19.46
C HIS A 146 -1.25 -11.63 17.99
N ASP A 147 -0.79 -10.40 17.79
CA ASP A 147 -0.53 -9.76 16.50
C ASP A 147 0.88 -10.03 15.95
N TYR A 148 1.71 -10.83 16.61
CA TYR A 148 2.99 -11.25 16.05
C TYR A 148 3.30 -12.71 16.37
N GLY A 149 4.21 -13.28 15.61
CA GLY A 149 4.71 -14.61 15.90
C GLY A 149 6.03 -14.97 15.26
N SER A 150 6.40 -16.23 15.43
CA SER A 150 7.55 -16.83 14.76
C SER A 150 7.07 -17.79 13.68
N PRO A 151 7.79 -17.89 12.55
CA PRO A 151 7.50 -18.93 11.58
C PRO A 151 7.59 -20.33 12.19
N ASN A 152 6.66 -21.21 11.85
CA ASN A 152 6.70 -22.60 12.27
C ASN A 152 7.76 -23.34 11.45
N THR A 153 9.02 -23.36 11.91
CA THR A 153 10.05 -24.18 11.27
C THR A 153 10.63 -25.18 12.26
N THR A 154 10.59 -26.43 11.85
CA THR A 154 11.11 -27.55 12.61
C THR A 154 12.63 -27.69 12.52
N ASN A 155 13.42 -26.79 11.91
CA ASN A 155 14.92 -26.74 11.98
C ASN A 155 15.58 -25.74 10.97
N THR A 156 15.06 -24.53 10.74
CA THR A 156 15.78 -23.58 9.86
C THR A 156 15.83 -22.16 10.39
N PRO A 157 16.49 -21.91 11.54
CA PRO A 157 16.81 -20.54 11.94
C PRO A 157 17.41 -19.77 10.77
N VAL A 158 17.22 -18.45 10.74
CA VAL A 158 17.78 -17.51 9.73
C VAL A 158 19.29 -17.78 9.46
N GLU A 159 19.95 -18.42 10.42
CA GLU A 159 21.33 -18.90 10.47
C GLU A 159 21.83 -19.78 9.31
N ARG A 160 21.01 -20.56 8.57
CA ARG A 160 21.58 -21.49 7.55
C ARG A 160 22.23 -20.77 6.34
N ARG A 161 22.20 -19.43 6.32
CA ARG A 161 22.85 -18.56 5.33
C ARG A 161 24.22 -18.02 5.78
N ALA A 162 24.63 -18.23 7.02
CA ALA A 162 25.94 -17.81 7.52
C ALA A 162 27.01 -18.84 7.14
N GLY A 163 27.38 -18.89 5.85
CA GLY A 163 28.66 -19.47 5.45
C GLY A 163 29.78 -18.61 6.04
N GLY A 164 30.68 -19.23 6.81
CA GLY A 164 31.76 -18.58 7.56
C GLY A 164 32.63 -17.67 6.70
N THR A 165 32.23 -16.41 6.61
CA THR A 165 32.99 -15.33 5.97
C THR A 165 33.36 -14.36 7.08
N GLU A 166 34.65 -14.10 7.21
CA GLU A 166 35.17 -13.13 8.17
C GLU A 166 34.44 -11.79 8.07
N PRO A 167 34.30 -11.05 9.19
CA PRO A 167 33.67 -9.74 9.19
C PRO A 167 34.52 -8.77 8.35
N GLN A 168 34.24 -8.69 7.05
CA GLN A 168 34.56 -7.48 6.31
C GLN A 168 33.88 -6.32 7.03
N MET A 169 34.64 -5.28 7.39
CA MET A 169 34.12 -4.01 7.90
C MET A 169 33.22 -3.38 6.83
N TYR A 170 31.97 -3.82 6.73
CA TYR A 170 30.96 -3.16 5.92
C TYR A 170 30.71 -1.79 6.55
N LYS A 171 30.76 -0.74 5.72
CA LYS A 171 30.37 0.61 6.16
C LYS A 171 28.89 0.57 6.51
N ILE A 172 28.58 0.47 7.79
CA ILE A 172 27.20 0.41 8.28
C ILE A 172 26.52 1.74 7.92
N PRO A 173 25.44 1.73 7.13
CA PRO A 173 24.81 2.97 6.71
C PRO A 173 24.12 3.64 7.89
N ALA A 174 24.14 4.97 7.89
CA ALA A 174 23.44 5.79 8.88
C ALA A 174 21.93 5.81 8.64
N GLU A 175 21.49 5.41 7.46
CA GLU A 175 20.09 5.37 7.03
C GLU A 175 19.83 4.06 6.28
N ILE A 176 18.71 3.41 6.59
CA ILE A 176 18.25 2.21 5.90
C ILE A 176 16.89 2.48 5.25
N TYR A 177 16.62 1.75 4.16
CA TYR A 177 15.44 1.94 3.35
C TYR A 177 14.73 0.61 3.11
N PRO A 178 14.02 0.06 4.12
CA PRO A 178 13.33 -1.22 3.95
C PRO A 178 12.40 -1.20 2.74
N GLU A 179 12.70 -2.06 1.76
CA GLU A 179 11.99 -2.16 0.50
C GLU A 179 10.73 -3.05 0.66
N VAL A 180 9.56 -2.44 0.68
CA VAL A 180 8.26 -3.11 0.92
C VAL A 180 7.49 -3.29 -0.39
N HIS A 181 7.13 -4.53 -0.72
CA HIS A 181 6.19 -4.82 -1.81
C HIS A 181 4.79 -5.02 -1.23
N LEU A 182 3.83 -4.21 -1.64
CA LEU A 182 2.46 -4.29 -1.14
C LEU A 182 1.63 -5.25 -1.97
N VAL A 183 0.83 -6.08 -1.31
CA VAL A 183 -0.21 -6.90 -1.95
C VAL A 183 -1.56 -6.48 -1.37
N VAL A 184 -2.53 -6.29 -2.25
CA VAL A 184 -3.85 -5.75 -1.92
C VAL A 184 -4.90 -6.75 -2.39
N ASP A 185 -5.81 -7.12 -1.50
CA ASP A 185 -6.88 -8.06 -1.84
C ASP A 185 -8.01 -7.40 -2.65
N SER A 186 -8.85 -8.22 -3.29
CA SER A 186 -9.96 -7.75 -4.10
C SER A 186 -11.03 -7.03 -3.30
N ALA A 187 -11.19 -7.36 -2.02
CA ALA A 187 -12.15 -6.68 -1.15
C ALA A 187 -11.75 -5.22 -0.92
N PHE A 188 -10.46 -4.95 -0.76
CA PHE A 188 -9.89 -3.62 -0.64
C PHE A 188 -9.89 -2.90 -1.99
N ALA A 189 -9.40 -3.55 -3.04
CA ALA A 189 -9.28 -2.96 -4.37
C ALA A 189 -10.62 -2.56 -4.98
N LYS A 190 -11.69 -3.30 -4.68
CA LYS A 190 -13.05 -3.02 -5.15
C LYS A 190 -13.57 -1.66 -4.68
N GLU A 191 -13.25 -1.24 -3.45
CA GLU A 191 -13.69 0.05 -2.92
C GLU A 191 -13.05 1.24 -3.67
N PHE A 192 -11.90 1.01 -4.31
CA PHE A 192 -11.26 1.98 -5.21
C PHE A 192 -11.67 1.80 -6.68
N ASN A 193 -12.72 1.01 -6.96
CA ASN A 193 -13.13 0.62 -8.31
C ASN A 193 -11.98 0.00 -9.14
N PHE A 194 -11.01 -0.64 -8.48
CA PHE A 194 -9.80 -1.18 -9.09
C PHE A 194 -8.97 -0.12 -9.86
N ASP A 195 -9.03 1.14 -9.43
CA ASP A 195 -8.27 2.23 -10.01
C ASP A 195 -6.81 2.21 -9.51
N VAL A 196 -5.89 2.03 -10.46
CA VAL A 196 -4.45 1.94 -10.20
C VAL A 196 -3.90 3.20 -9.54
N ASN A 197 -4.32 4.38 -9.99
CA ASN A 197 -3.81 5.65 -9.49
C ASN A 197 -4.37 5.96 -8.11
N ALA A 198 -5.65 5.67 -7.86
CA ALA A 198 -6.28 5.87 -6.56
C ALA A 198 -5.62 4.98 -5.50
N VAL A 199 -5.45 3.68 -5.79
CA VAL A 199 -4.75 2.74 -4.89
C VAL A 199 -3.30 3.18 -4.65
N THR A 200 -2.58 3.58 -5.71
CA THR A 200 -1.20 4.06 -5.59
C THR A 200 -1.10 5.28 -4.66
N ARG A 201 -1.95 6.28 -4.85
CA ARG A 201 -1.97 7.52 -4.03
C ARG A 201 -2.34 7.23 -2.59
N TYR A 202 -3.30 6.32 -2.37
CA TYR A 202 -3.68 5.89 -1.03
C TYR A 202 -2.48 5.31 -0.28
N PHE A 203 -1.77 4.36 -0.88
CA PHE A 203 -0.58 3.77 -0.25
C PHE A 203 0.58 4.75 -0.10
N ALA A 204 0.66 5.78 -0.95
CA ALA A 204 1.62 6.87 -0.76
C ALA A 204 1.34 7.63 0.54
N VAL A 205 0.09 8.03 0.78
CA VAL A 205 -0.33 8.71 2.01
C VAL A 205 -0.16 7.81 3.24
N LEU A 206 -0.60 6.54 3.16
CA LEU A 206 -0.51 5.57 4.25
C LEU A 206 0.94 5.29 4.65
N THR A 207 1.82 5.02 3.68
CA THR A 207 3.23 4.72 3.94
C THR A 207 3.97 5.95 4.43
N ASN A 208 3.60 7.14 3.96
CA ASN A 208 4.19 8.38 4.47
C ASN A 208 3.81 8.61 5.94
N ALA A 209 2.55 8.32 6.32
CA ALA A 209 2.13 8.39 7.71
C ALA A 209 2.83 7.36 8.62
N ALA A 210 3.14 6.18 8.08
CA ALA A 210 4.02 5.25 8.77
C ALA A 210 5.44 5.83 8.91
N ASN A 211 6.01 6.38 7.83
CA ASN A 211 7.34 6.99 7.85
C ASN A 211 7.49 8.10 8.90
N LEU A 212 6.45 8.93 9.14
CA LEU A 212 6.45 9.91 10.23
C LEU A 212 6.70 9.26 11.61
N ARG A 213 6.17 8.05 11.85
CA ARG A 213 6.44 7.29 13.08
C ARG A 213 7.86 6.73 13.12
N TYR A 214 8.36 6.28 11.97
CA TYR A 214 9.74 5.81 11.80
C TYR A 214 10.80 6.92 11.94
N GLU A 215 10.43 8.21 11.88
CA GLU A 215 11.36 9.31 12.14
C GLU A 215 11.94 9.31 13.56
N SER A 216 11.31 8.60 14.49
CA SER A 216 11.83 8.37 15.84
C SER A 216 13.15 7.59 15.83
N PHE A 217 13.41 6.76 14.83
CA PHE A 217 14.69 6.05 14.66
C PHE A 217 15.80 7.04 14.27
N LYS A 218 16.80 7.21 15.14
CA LYS A 218 17.95 8.11 14.88
C LYS A 218 19.22 7.41 14.42
N SER A 219 19.34 6.11 14.66
CA SER A 219 20.55 5.34 14.32
C SER A 219 20.21 3.84 14.23
N PRO A 220 19.98 3.29 13.02
CA PRO A 220 19.92 4.02 11.75
C PRO A 220 18.66 4.89 11.68
N LYS A 221 18.62 5.89 10.79
CA LYS A 221 17.32 6.40 10.34
C LYS A 221 16.63 5.34 9.49
N VAL A 222 15.32 5.23 9.59
CA VAL A 222 14.54 4.24 8.84
C VAL A 222 13.52 4.97 7.98
N GLN A 223 13.49 4.67 6.69
CA GLN A 223 12.46 5.16 5.78
C GLN A 223 11.96 4.02 4.89
N LEU A 224 10.72 3.59 5.10
CA LEU A 224 10.06 2.59 4.28
C LEU A 224 9.96 3.07 2.83
N ARG A 225 10.20 2.15 1.89
CA ARG A 225 10.10 2.39 0.45
C ARG A 225 9.21 1.36 -0.22
N ILE A 226 8.12 1.80 -0.83
CA ILE A 226 7.30 0.95 -1.69
C ILE A 226 8.10 0.63 -2.95
N VAL A 227 8.35 -0.66 -3.19
CA VAL A 227 9.06 -1.14 -4.39
C VAL A 227 8.16 -1.72 -5.46
N GLY A 228 6.89 -1.93 -5.14
CA GLY A 228 5.87 -2.43 -6.03
C GLY A 228 4.54 -2.62 -5.31
N ILE A 229 3.46 -2.66 -6.09
CA ILE A 229 2.10 -2.92 -5.60
C ILE A 229 1.51 -4.04 -6.46
N THR A 230 0.90 -5.04 -5.84
CA THR A 230 0.11 -6.06 -6.52
C THR A 230 -1.34 -5.94 -6.07
N MET A 231 -2.23 -5.63 -7.00
CA MET A 231 -3.66 -5.48 -6.74
C MET A 231 -4.43 -6.65 -7.34
N ASN A 232 -5.00 -7.49 -6.48
CA ASN A 232 -5.86 -8.59 -6.89
C ASN A 232 -7.26 -8.06 -7.21
N LYS A 233 -7.90 -8.59 -8.25
CA LYS A 233 -9.24 -8.17 -8.66
C LYS A 233 -10.31 -9.19 -8.33
N ASN A 234 -9.94 -10.46 -8.19
CA ASN A 234 -10.88 -11.53 -7.91
C ASN A 234 -10.41 -12.37 -6.71
N PRO A 235 -11.33 -12.88 -5.88
CA PRO A 235 -10.99 -13.82 -4.81
C PRO A 235 -10.24 -15.08 -5.28
N ALA A 236 -10.40 -15.48 -6.55
CA ALA A 236 -9.66 -16.60 -7.14
C ALA A 236 -8.15 -16.31 -7.30
N ASP A 237 -7.76 -15.03 -7.35
CA ASP A 237 -6.36 -14.59 -7.39
C ASP A 237 -5.71 -14.61 -5.98
N GLU A 238 -6.50 -14.91 -4.95
CA GLU A 238 -6.14 -14.84 -3.54
C GLU A 238 -6.29 -16.20 -2.82
N PRO A 239 -5.77 -17.32 -3.36
CA PRO A 239 -6.02 -18.64 -2.76
C PRO A 239 -5.33 -18.82 -1.40
N TYR A 240 -4.55 -17.84 -0.95
CA TYR A 240 -3.96 -17.78 0.39
C TYR A 240 -4.94 -17.24 1.44
N ILE A 241 -6.08 -16.65 1.06
CA ILE A 241 -7.03 -16.08 2.02
C ILE A 241 -7.98 -17.16 2.54
N HIS A 242 -7.88 -17.45 3.84
CA HIS A 242 -8.71 -18.42 4.54
C HIS A 242 -9.99 -17.78 5.08
N ASN A 243 -11.04 -17.70 4.25
CA ASN A 243 -12.35 -17.19 4.68
C ASN A 243 -13.04 -18.18 5.64
N ILE A 244 -13.78 -17.65 6.63
CA ILE A 244 -14.48 -18.48 7.62
C ILE A 244 -15.93 -18.71 7.20
N ARG A 245 -16.31 -19.98 7.06
CA ARG A 245 -17.67 -20.39 6.70
C ARG A 245 -18.68 -19.93 7.74
N GLY A 246 -19.76 -19.29 7.29
CA GLY A 246 -20.82 -18.74 8.15
C GLY A 246 -20.54 -17.32 8.69
N TYR A 247 -19.39 -16.73 8.35
CA TYR A 247 -19.00 -15.36 8.74
C TYR A 247 -18.70 -14.48 7.51
N GLU A 248 -19.15 -14.89 6.32
CA GLU A 248 -18.88 -14.19 5.06
C GLU A 248 -19.43 -12.77 5.04
N GLN A 249 -20.59 -12.55 5.68
CA GLN A 249 -21.23 -11.23 5.83
C GLN A 249 -20.35 -10.20 6.57
N TYR A 250 -19.45 -10.68 7.43
CA TYR A 250 -18.50 -9.88 8.18
C TYR A 250 -17.10 -9.92 7.56
N ARG A 251 -16.92 -10.68 6.47
CA ARG A 251 -15.65 -10.86 5.76
C ARG A 251 -14.53 -11.36 6.68
N ASN A 252 -14.82 -12.25 7.64
CA ASN A 252 -13.79 -12.78 8.54
C ASN A 252 -12.85 -13.77 7.84
N ILE A 253 -11.56 -13.70 8.19
CA ILE A 253 -10.50 -14.58 7.73
C ILE A 253 -9.67 -15.10 8.91
N LEU A 254 -9.11 -16.30 8.75
CA LEU A 254 -8.13 -16.86 9.69
C LEU A 254 -6.74 -16.30 9.38
N PHE A 255 -6.23 -15.40 10.23
CA PHE A 255 -5.03 -14.63 9.89
C PHE A 255 -3.73 -15.44 9.90
N LYS A 256 -3.58 -16.42 10.80
CA LYS A 256 -2.36 -17.23 10.91
C LYS A 256 -2.18 -18.11 9.68
N GLU A 257 -3.22 -18.83 9.31
CA GLU A 257 -3.32 -19.67 8.11
C GLU A 257 -3.16 -18.82 6.85
N THR A 258 -3.79 -17.64 6.83
CA THR A 258 -3.63 -16.70 5.72
C THR A 258 -2.19 -16.24 5.56
N LEU A 259 -1.47 -15.90 6.65
CA LEU A 259 -0.08 -15.43 6.55
C LEU A 259 0.86 -16.55 6.09
N GLU A 260 0.65 -17.76 6.58
CA GLU A 260 1.44 -18.94 6.22
C GLU A 260 1.32 -19.27 4.74
N ASP A 261 0.09 -19.37 4.22
CA ASP A 261 -0.14 -19.64 2.80
C ASP A 261 0.25 -18.45 1.92
N PHE A 262 0.06 -17.22 2.39
CA PHE A 262 0.54 -16.03 1.71
C PHE A 262 2.05 -16.10 1.52
N ASN A 263 2.82 -16.41 2.58
CA ASN A 263 4.26 -16.57 2.48
C ASN A 263 4.66 -17.65 1.45
N THR A 264 4.00 -18.80 1.50
CA THR A 264 4.25 -19.93 0.59
C THR A 264 4.03 -19.54 -0.86
N GLN A 265 2.93 -18.83 -1.15
CA GLN A 265 2.61 -18.42 -2.51
C GLN A 265 3.52 -17.31 -3.03
N MET A 266 3.85 -16.33 -2.17
CA MET A 266 4.67 -15.19 -2.58
C MET A 266 6.11 -15.59 -2.94
N LYS A 267 6.67 -16.67 -2.34
CA LYS A 267 8.00 -17.20 -2.70
C LYS A 267 8.20 -17.52 -4.18
N SER A 268 7.12 -17.86 -4.89
CA SER A 268 7.16 -18.13 -6.34
C SER A 268 7.28 -16.86 -7.19
N LYS A 269 7.00 -15.68 -6.62
CA LYS A 269 6.92 -14.40 -7.34
C LYS A 269 8.28 -13.73 -7.43
N HIS A 270 8.55 -13.07 -8.55
CA HIS A 270 9.84 -12.40 -8.78
C HIS A 270 10.12 -11.30 -7.75
N PHE A 271 9.12 -10.47 -7.43
CA PHE A 271 9.27 -9.37 -6.47
C PHE A 271 9.67 -9.86 -5.07
N TYR A 272 9.30 -11.09 -4.68
CA TYR A 272 9.67 -11.67 -3.39
C TYR A 272 11.18 -11.87 -3.27
N ARG A 273 11.93 -11.94 -4.36
CA ARG A 273 13.41 -12.03 -4.32
C ARG A 273 14.10 -10.67 -4.26
N THR A 274 13.38 -9.60 -4.56
CA THR A 274 13.92 -8.25 -4.66
C THR A 274 13.47 -7.34 -3.53
N ALA A 275 12.28 -7.55 -2.96
CA ALA A 275 11.80 -6.80 -1.80
C ALA A 275 12.40 -7.36 -0.50
N ASP A 276 12.57 -6.48 0.48
CA ASP A 276 13.01 -6.83 1.84
C ASP A 276 11.85 -7.41 2.66
N ILE A 277 10.63 -6.91 2.40
CA ILE A 277 9.37 -7.31 3.04
C ILE A 277 8.26 -7.36 1.98
N VAL A 278 7.38 -8.35 2.06
CA VAL A 278 6.15 -8.43 1.26
C VAL A 278 4.94 -8.37 2.18
N PHE A 279 4.08 -7.37 2.00
CA PHE A 279 3.09 -7.01 3.01
C PHE A 279 1.67 -7.01 2.42
N LEU A 280 0.76 -7.77 3.04
CA LEU A 280 -0.65 -7.85 2.63
C LEU A 280 -1.48 -6.79 3.35
N VAL A 281 -2.21 -5.97 2.61
CA VAL A 281 -3.22 -5.05 3.16
C VAL A 281 -4.59 -5.53 2.75
N THR A 282 -5.44 -5.82 3.74
CA THR A 282 -6.75 -6.46 3.55
C THR A 282 -7.89 -5.60 4.08
N ALA A 283 -9.03 -5.59 3.37
CA ALA A 283 -10.28 -5.01 3.87
C ALA A 283 -11.14 -6.01 4.66
N LYS A 284 -10.63 -7.22 4.87
CA LYS A 284 -11.28 -8.32 5.58
C LYS A 284 -10.99 -8.24 7.09
N ASN A 285 -11.79 -8.95 7.88
CA ASN A 285 -11.64 -8.99 9.33
C ASN A 285 -10.73 -10.15 9.74
N MET A 286 -9.52 -9.86 10.18
CA MET A 286 -8.58 -10.81 10.73
C MET A 286 -9.15 -11.41 12.01
N SER A 287 -9.10 -12.74 12.11
CA SER A 287 -9.68 -13.47 13.23
C SER A 287 -8.92 -14.76 13.54
N GLU A 288 -9.10 -15.24 14.77
CA GLU A 288 -8.62 -16.54 15.21
C GLU A 288 -9.67 -17.23 16.09
N TRP A 289 -9.61 -18.56 16.12
CA TRP A 289 -10.40 -19.34 17.07
C TRP A 289 -9.65 -19.46 18.39
N VAL A 290 -10.24 -18.93 19.47
CA VAL A 290 -9.79 -19.17 20.85
C VAL A 290 -10.79 -20.10 21.52
N GLY A 291 -10.43 -21.38 21.58
CA GLY A 291 -11.39 -22.44 21.93
C GLY A 291 -12.51 -22.51 20.89
N SER A 292 -13.76 -22.31 21.32
CA SER A 292 -14.93 -22.29 20.45
C SER A 292 -15.40 -20.87 20.08
N THR A 293 -14.69 -19.82 20.50
CA THR A 293 -15.07 -18.43 20.25
C THR A 293 -14.20 -17.84 19.15
N LEU A 294 -14.86 -17.26 18.14
CA LEU A 294 -14.16 -16.51 17.09
C LEU A 294 -13.82 -15.11 17.62
N GLN A 295 -12.54 -14.79 17.61
CA GLN A 295 -12.03 -13.51 18.09
C GLN A 295 -11.54 -12.68 16.91
N SER A 296 -11.87 -11.39 16.90
CA SER A 296 -11.58 -10.46 15.79
C SER A 296 -10.94 -9.15 16.27
N TRP A 297 -10.19 -9.20 17.39
CA TRP A 297 -9.49 -8.01 17.91
C TRP A 297 -8.19 -7.70 17.15
N THR A 298 -7.57 -8.71 16.54
CA THR A 298 -6.29 -8.62 15.84
C THR A 298 -6.44 -7.80 14.57
N GLY A 299 -5.74 -6.67 14.49
CA GLY A 299 -5.76 -5.81 13.29
C GLY A 299 -4.59 -6.04 12.35
N GLY A 300 -3.60 -6.84 12.75
CA GLY A 300 -2.37 -7.09 12.00
C GLY A 300 -1.67 -8.35 12.48
N TYR A 301 -0.83 -8.93 11.64
CA TYR A 301 -0.02 -10.08 11.97
C TYR A 301 1.27 -10.12 11.17
N ALA A 302 2.41 -10.15 11.86
CA ALA A 302 3.72 -10.24 11.22
C ALA A 302 4.66 -11.24 11.89
N TYR A 303 5.57 -11.80 11.10
CA TYR A 303 6.66 -12.60 11.64
C TYR A 303 7.80 -11.71 12.12
N VAL A 304 8.24 -11.92 13.36
CA VAL A 304 9.24 -11.05 14.01
C VAL A 304 10.64 -11.30 13.45
N GLY A 305 11.34 -10.21 13.12
CA GLY A 305 12.74 -10.23 12.69
C GLY A 305 12.98 -11.04 11.42
N THR A 306 12.00 -11.10 10.54
CA THR A 306 12.06 -11.91 9.31
C THR A 306 12.43 -11.14 8.06
N ALA A 307 12.64 -9.81 8.13
CA ALA A 307 13.22 -9.07 7.02
C ALA A 307 14.49 -9.77 6.50
N CYS A 308 14.69 -9.78 5.18
CA CYS A 308 15.77 -10.53 4.49
C CYS A 308 15.70 -12.08 4.55
N SER A 309 14.71 -12.67 5.21
CA SER A 309 14.56 -14.13 5.32
C SER A 309 13.56 -14.71 4.29
N GLU A 310 13.31 -16.03 4.36
CA GLU A 310 12.24 -16.73 3.61
C GLU A 310 10.84 -16.59 4.26
N TRP A 311 10.72 -15.76 5.29
CA TRP A 311 9.48 -15.54 6.05
C TRP A 311 9.15 -14.05 6.18
N LYS A 312 9.66 -13.24 5.25
CA LYS A 312 9.59 -11.77 5.21
C LYS A 312 8.22 -11.22 4.84
N VAL A 313 7.18 -11.73 5.50
CA VAL A 313 5.79 -11.31 5.28
C VAL A 313 5.17 -10.76 6.55
N GLY A 314 4.19 -9.88 6.33
CA GLY A 314 3.27 -9.39 7.34
C GLY A 314 1.94 -9.02 6.69
N MET A 315 0.92 -8.75 7.49
CA MET A 315 -0.35 -8.25 7.00
C MET A 315 -1.01 -7.30 7.99
N CYS A 316 -1.87 -6.42 7.50
CA CYS A 316 -2.76 -5.62 8.33
C CYS A 316 -4.14 -5.45 7.71
N GLU A 317 -5.13 -5.27 8.57
CA GLU A 317 -6.42 -4.70 8.22
C GLU A 317 -6.27 -3.22 7.90
N ASP A 318 -6.97 -2.79 6.87
CA ASP A 318 -7.28 -1.39 6.65
C ASP A 318 -8.67 -1.25 6.05
N ARG A 319 -9.39 -0.20 6.47
CA ARG A 319 -10.70 0.11 5.87
C ARG A 319 -10.43 1.03 4.69
N PRO A 320 -10.70 0.61 3.44
CA PRO A 320 -10.43 1.40 2.25
C PRO A 320 -10.95 2.82 2.39
N THR A 321 -10.19 3.80 1.90
CA THR A 321 -10.49 5.25 1.95
C THR A 321 -10.40 5.91 3.34
N SER A 322 -10.21 5.16 4.43
CA SER A 322 -10.22 5.71 5.79
C SER A 322 -8.83 5.99 6.38
N TYR A 323 -7.79 5.31 5.89
CA TYR A 323 -6.47 5.26 6.51
C TYR A 323 -6.50 4.78 7.98
N TYR A 324 -7.45 3.90 8.31
CA TYR A 324 -7.58 3.29 9.63
C TYR A 324 -6.33 2.46 9.96
N GLY A 325 -5.80 1.71 9.00
CA GLY A 325 -4.65 0.84 9.18
C GLY A 325 -3.30 1.56 9.38
N ALA A 326 -3.23 2.90 9.42
CA ALA A 326 -1.96 3.63 9.44
C ALA A 326 -1.07 3.27 10.64
N TYR A 327 -1.67 3.13 11.82
CA TYR A 327 -0.98 2.71 13.04
C TYR A 327 -0.47 1.27 12.91
N VAL A 328 -1.38 0.36 12.56
CA VAL A 328 -1.09 -1.08 12.48
C VAL A 328 -0.06 -1.38 11.39
N PHE A 329 -0.18 -0.75 10.24
CA PHE A 329 0.77 -0.87 9.15
C PHE A 329 2.20 -0.54 9.59
N ALA A 330 2.38 0.53 10.39
CA ALA A 330 3.69 0.86 10.95
C ALA A 330 4.14 -0.14 12.04
N HIS A 331 3.22 -0.58 12.90
CA HIS A 331 3.48 -1.55 13.97
C HIS A 331 3.96 -2.90 13.42
N GLU A 332 3.23 -3.48 12.47
CA GLU A 332 3.52 -4.79 11.89
C GLU A 332 4.81 -4.81 11.06
N LEU A 333 5.08 -3.73 10.31
CA LEU A 333 6.36 -3.59 9.62
C LEU A 333 7.53 -3.52 10.61
N ALA A 334 7.34 -2.96 11.80
CA ALA A 334 8.37 -2.94 12.84
C ALA A 334 8.62 -4.33 13.43
N HIS A 335 7.59 -5.17 13.56
CA HIS A 335 7.78 -6.59 13.87
C HIS A 335 8.67 -7.28 12.84
N ASN A 336 8.43 -7.08 11.53
CA ASN A 336 9.31 -7.65 10.49
C ASN A 336 10.77 -7.17 10.60
N LEU A 337 11.00 -5.94 11.08
CA LEU A 337 12.33 -5.39 11.34
C LEU A 337 12.94 -5.86 12.68
N GLY A 338 12.17 -6.58 13.50
CA GLY A 338 12.62 -7.23 14.73
C GLY A 338 12.05 -6.67 16.03
N CYS A 339 11.22 -5.63 16.00
CA CYS A 339 10.67 -5.10 17.24
C CYS A 339 9.71 -6.11 17.88
N GLN A 340 9.82 -6.30 19.19
CA GLN A 340 8.77 -6.92 20.01
C GLN A 340 7.84 -5.84 20.52
N HIS A 341 6.69 -6.27 21.02
CA HIS A 341 5.91 -5.47 21.96
C HIS A 341 6.76 -4.97 23.12
N ASP A 342 6.50 -3.76 23.58
CA ASP A 342 7.17 -3.22 24.77
C ASP A 342 6.76 -4.04 26.01
N GLY A 343 7.73 -4.60 26.72
CA GLY A 343 7.51 -5.52 27.84
C GLY A 343 7.78 -6.99 27.49
N ASP A 344 7.84 -7.33 26.21
CA ASP A 344 8.08 -8.70 25.77
C ASP A 344 9.56 -9.05 25.65
N GLY A 345 9.88 -10.30 25.99
CA GLY A 345 11.23 -10.84 25.96
C GLY A 345 11.77 -11.12 24.55
N ALA A 346 13.02 -11.58 24.51
CA ALA A 346 13.66 -12.02 23.27
C ALA A 346 12.94 -13.22 22.63
N ASN A 347 12.91 -13.23 21.29
CA ASN A 347 12.38 -14.34 20.52
C ASN A 347 13.53 -15.29 20.11
N SER A 348 13.45 -16.56 20.51
CA SER A 348 14.52 -17.53 20.27
C SER A 348 14.73 -17.88 18.79
N TRP A 349 13.76 -17.59 17.92
CA TRP A 349 13.87 -17.80 16.48
C TRP A 349 14.95 -16.93 15.83
N VAL A 350 15.09 -15.70 16.33
CA VAL A 350 16.06 -14.73 15.83
C VAL A 350 17.29 -14.81 16.74
N LYS A 351 18.39 -15.38 16.22
CA LYS A 351 19.64 -15.50 16.98
C LYS A 351 20.02 -14.15 17.56
N GLY A 352 20.36 -14.07 18.85
CA GLY A 352 20.86 -12.84 19.48
C GLY A 352 19.86 -11.68 19.50
N HIS A 353 18.57 -11.96 19.36
CA HIS A 353 17.51 -11.01 19.62
C HIS A 353 17.53 -10.59 21.10
N ILE A 354 17.31 -9.31 21.35
CA ILE A 354 17.33 -8.73 22.70
C ILE A 354 15.89 -8.64 23.24
N GLY A 355 14.93 -8.26 22.38
CA GLY A 355 13.56 -7.98 22.77
C GLY A 355 13.42 -6.63 23.48
N SER A 356 12.29 -6.45 24.16
CA SER A 356 11.84 -5.17 24.73
C SER A 356 11.36 -5.28 26.19
N ALA A 357 11.76 -6.31 26.92
CA ALA A 357 11.34 -6.53 28.32
C ALA A 357 11.70 -5.37 29.27
N ASP A 358 12.67 -4.54 28.91
CA ASP A 358 13.11 -3.36 29.66
C ASP A 358 12.42 -2.06 29.24
N CYS A 359 11.50 -2.08 28.27
CA CYS A 359 10.59 -0.98 27.96
C CYS A 359 9.19 -1.33 28.47
N PRO A 360 8.65 -0.65 29.49
CA PRO A 360 7.30 -0.94 30.01
C PRO A 360 6.20 -0.78 28.96
N TRP A 361 5.26 -1.73 28.90
CA TRP A 361 4.06 -1.64 28.04
C TRP A 361 3.26 -0.35 28.27
N ASP A 362 3.13 0.05 29.54
CA ASP A 362 2.33 1.22 29.92
C ASP A 362 3.00 2.57 29.58
N ASP A 363 4.23 2.57 29.06
CA ASP A 363 4.86 3.78 28.53
C ASP A 363 4.18 4.27 27.23
N GLY A 364 3.33 3.48 26.59
CA GLY A 364 2.46 3.98 25.52
C GLY A 364 3.17 4.29 24.21
N TYR A 365 4.34 3.68 23.95
CA TYR A 365 4.99 3.76 22.64
C TYR A 365 4.24 2.93 21.59
N LEU A 366 4.57 3.12 20.31
CA LEU A 366 3.89 2.49 19.17
C LEU A 366 3.86 0.94 19.21
N MET A 367 4.81 0.30 19.88
CA MET A 367 4.82 -1.17 20.09
C MET A 367 4.00 -1.62 21.31
N SER A 368 3.22 -0.71 21.89
CA SER A 368 2.19 -0.98 22.90
C SER A 368 0.83 -0.54 22.36
N TYR A 369 -0.28 -1.07 22.88
CA TYR A 369 -1.62 -0.58 22.51
C TYR A 369 -2.13 0.55 23.41
N LYS A 370 -1.23 1.24 24.10
CA LYS A 370 -1.54 2.27 25.10
C LYS A 370 -1.43 3.68 24.51
N MET A 371 -2.53 4.15 23.93
CA MET A 371 -2.63 5.49 23.33
C MET A 371 -2.89 6.57 24.40
N GLN A 372 -1.84 6.98 25.13
CA GLN A 372 -1.97 7.95 26.23
C GLN A 372 -1.49 9.36 25.86
N ASP A 373 -0.40 9.46 25.10
CA ASP A 373 0.23 10.74 24.72
C ASP A 373 1.00 10.59 23.39
N GLU A 374 1.84 11.57 23.05
CA GLU A 374 2.61 11.58 21.79
C GLU A 374 3.60 10.42 21.63
N ARG A 375 3.91 9.66 22.69
CA ARG A 375 4.75 8.46 22.59
C ARG A 375 4.15 7.42 21.66
N GLN A 376 2.82 7.38 21.51
CA GLN A 376 2.11 6.45 20.62
C GLN A 376 2.55 6.58 19.14
N TYR A 377 3.11 7.73 18.75
CA TYR A 377 3.62 7.99 17.41
C TYR A 377 5.11 7.64 17.24
N LYS A 378 5.76 7.12 18.28
CA LYS A 378 7.20 6.90 18.33
C LYS A 378 7.50 5.46 18.71
N PHE A 379 8.61 4.93 18.21
CA PHE A 379 9.12 3.65 18.66
C PHE A 379 9.96 3.81 19.93
N SER A 380 9.77 2.89 20.88
CA SER A 380 10.52 2.89 22.14
C SER A 380 12.03 2.75 21.91
N PRO A 381 12.87 3.12 22.88
CA PRO A 381 14.31 2.86 22.81
C PRO A 381 14.66 1.38 22.60
N CYS A 382 13.80 0.45 23.06
CA CYS A 382 14.00 -0.98 22.90
C CYS A 382 13.81 -1.44 21.46
N CYS A 383 12.70 -1.04 20.81
CA CYS A 383 12.50 -1.31 19.39
C CYS A 383 13.62 -0.69 18.54
N GLN A 384 14.02 0.56 18.84
CA GLN A 384 15.16 1.21 18.16
C GLN A 384 16.49 0.46 18.35
N ARG A 385 16.74 -0.06 19.56
CA ARG A 385 17.92 -0.88 19.87
C ARG A 385 17.89 -2.20 19.12
N GLU A 386 16.73 -2.86 19.02
CA GLU A 386 16.61 -4.15 18.34
C GLU A 386 16.84 -4.00 16.82
N VAL A 387 16.22 -3.01 16.17
CA VAL A 387 16.50 -2.74 14.75
C VAL A 387 18.00 -2.43 14.56
N ARG A 388 18.61 -1.65 15.46
CA ARG A 388 20.05 -1.36 15.44
C ARG A 388 20.91 -2.62 15.61
N ASN A 389 20.45 -3.56 16.43
CA ASN A 389 21.10 -4.83 16.68
C ASN A 389 21.07 -5.74 15.44
N LEU A 390 19.93 -5.79 14.75
CA LEU A 390 19.71 -6.72 13.62
C LEU A 390 20.29 -6.22 12.31
N TYR A 391 20.06 -4.95 11.90
CA TYR A 391 20.46 -4.46 10.57
C TYR A 391 21.98 -4.48 10.32
N ARG A 392 22.80 -4.57 11.37
CA ARG A 392 24.27 -4.64 11.29
C ARG A 392 24.78 -6.04 10.97
N ARG A 393 23.90 -7.03 10.98
CA ARG A 393 24.27 -8.44 10.89
C ARG A 393 24.24 -8.94 9.46
N PRO A 394 25.08 -9.93 9.10
CA PRO A 394 25.12 -10.47 7.75
C PRO A 394 23.77 -10.98 7.22
N GLU A 395 22.91 -11.47 8.10
CA GLU A 395 21.60 -12.01 7.77
C GLU A 395 20.61 -10.93 7.31
N PHE A 396 20.81 -9.68 7.75
CA PHE A 396 19.96 -8.53 7.45
C PHE A 396 20.57 -7.60 6.40
N LYS A 397 21.57 -8.07 5.64
CA LYS A 397 22.27 -7.30 4.60
C LYS A 397 21.34 -6.71 3.54
N CYS A 398 20.15 -7.27 3.30
CA CYS A 398 19.20 -6.68 2.34
C CYS A 398 18.78 -5.24 2.73
N LEU A 399 18.72 -4.95 4.04
CA LEU A 399 18.37 -3.61 4.54
C LEU A 399 19.48 -2.57 4.34
N THR A 400 20.73 -3.00 4.15
CA THR A 400 21.90 -2.12 3.97
C THR A 400 22.44 -2.11 2.55
N GLU A 401 22.26 -3.19 1.81
CA GLU A 401 22.67 -3.33 0.42
C GLU A 401 21.53 -2.94 -0.51
N ARG A 402 21.57 -1.69 -0.99
CA ARG A 402 20.73 -1.29 -2.12
C ARG A 402 21.20 -2.02 -3.36
N LYS A 403 20.40 -2.98 -3.85
CA LYS A 403 20.51 -3.37 -5.25
C LYS A 403 20.12 -2.15 -6.04
N ALA A 404 21.10 -1.39 -6.55
CA ALA A 404 20.84 -0.26 -7.43
C ALA A 404 19.87 -0.75 -8.50
N LYS A 405 18.60 -0.35 -8.39
CA LYS A 405 17.62 -0.68 -9.40
C LYS A 405 18.09 0.10 -10.61
N LYS A 406 18.78 -0.59 -11.52
CA LYS A 406 18.78 -0.18 -12.92
C LYS A 406 17.31 0.11 -13.20
N THR A 407 17.01 1.32 -13.65
CA THR A 407 15.69 1.76 -14.16
C THR A 407 14.91 0.52 -14.57
N ILE A 408 13.71 0.27 -14.03
CA ILE A 408 12.99 -0.98 -14.36
C ILE A 408 12.77 -0.99 -15.88
N ARG A 409 13.72 -1.60 -16.60
CA ARG A 409 13.73 -1.64 -18.05
C ARG A 409 12.90 -2.83 -18.39
N SER A 410 11.63 -2.58 -18.69
CA SER A 410 10.84 -3.56 -19.40
C SER A 410 11.60 -3.96 -20.66
N SER A 411 11.91 -5.24 -20.84
CA SER A 411 12.37 -5.73 -22.15
C SER A 411 11.25 -5.73 -23.19
N LYS A 412 10.05 -5.29 -22.80
CA LYS A 412 8.82 -5.31 -23.60
C LYS A 412 8.21 -3.91 -23.63
N LEU A 413 7.93 -3.41 -24.81
CA LEU A 413 7.22 -2.16 -24.97
C LEU A 413 5.75 -2.30 -24.54
N PRO A 414 5.08 -1.22 -24.08
CA PRO A 414 3.72 -1.29 -23.50
C PRO A 414 2.69 -2.03 -24.36
N GLY A 415 2.78 -1.93 -25.69
CA GLY A 415 1.86 -2.59 -26.62
C GLY A 415 2.03 -4.11 -26.75
N VAL A 416 3.06 -4.69 -26.13
CA VAL A 416 3.20 -6.15 -25.95
C VAL A 416 2.48 -6.62 -24.68
N MET A 417 2.21 -5.70 -23.75
CA MET A 417 1.65 -5.99 -22.42
C MET A 417 0.13 -5.80 -22.36
N THR A 418 -0.50 -5.35 -23.46
CA THR A 418 -1.96 -5.17 -23.55
C THR A 418 -2.47 -5.57 -24.93
N SER A 419 -3.65 -6.18 -24.98
CA SER A 419 -4.37 -6.42 -26.24
C SER A 419 -4.98 -5.13 -26.79
N SER A 420 -5.25 -5.09 -28.10
CA SER A 420 -5.91 -3.95 -28.75
C SER A 420 -7.30 -3.69 -28.16
N SER A 421 -8.06 -4.74 -27.83
CA SER A 421 -9.40 -4.60 -27.23
C SER A 421 -9.33 -4.05 -25.81
N ASN A 422 -8.38 -4.51 -25.00
CA ASN A 422 -8.16 -3.92 -23.67
C ASN A 422 -7.75 -2.44 -23.80
N TYR A 423 -6.84 -2.13 -24.73
CA TYR A 423 -6.43 -0.75 -24.98
C TYR A 423 -7.61 0.16 -25.37
N CYS A 424 -8.51 -0.30 -26.27
CA CYS A 424 -9.75 0.40 -26.62
C CYS A 424 -10.67 0.61 -25.41
N ARG A 425 -10.88 -0.41 -24.57
CA ARG A 425 -11.68 -0.31 -23.34
C ARG A 425 -11.11 0.72 -22.36
N ARG A 426 -9.79 0.82 -22.26
CA ARG A 426 -9.13 1.73 -21.33
C ARG A 426 -9.18 3.18 -21.80
N VAL A 427 -8.96 3.43 -23.09
CA VAL A 427 -9.00 4.80 -23.63
C VAL A 427 -10.43 5.34 -23.69
N TYR A 428 -11.41 4.51 -24.01
CA TYR A 428 -12.83 4.89 -24.04
C TYR A 428 -13.60 4.24 -22.88
N MET A 429 -13.10 4.38 -21.66
CA MET A 429 -13.62 3.70 -20.46
C MET A 429 -15.09 4.00 -20.11
N TYR A 430 -15.64 5.11 -20.61
CA TYR A 430 -17.04 5.49 -20.38
C TYR A 430 -18.01 4.83 -21.38
N GLU A 431 -17.51 4.23 -22.46
CA GLU A 431 -18.32 3.61 -23.51
C GLU A 431 -18.51 2.12 -23.25
N LYS A 432 -19.75 1.70 -22.94
CA LYS A 432 -20.08 0.30 -22.63
C LYS A 432 -19.87 -0.59 -23.86
N GLY A 433 -19.16 -1.71 -23.66
CA GLY A 433 -18.94 -2.71 -24.70
C GLY A 433 -17.89 -2.33 -25.74
N MET A 434 -17.04 -1.34 -25.44
CA MET A 434 -15.92 -0.98 -26.30
C MET A 434 -14.96 -2.15 -26.50
N HIS A 435 -14.53 -2.39 -27.73
CA HIS A 435 -13.52 -3.40 -28.08
C HIS A 435 -12.82 -2.99 -29.38
N ALA A 436 -11.71 -3.66 -29.72
CA ALA A 436 -11.07 -3.45 -31.01
C ALA A 436 -11.81 -4.24 -32.09
N ASP A 437 -12.01 -3.63 -33.25
CA ASP A 437 -12.51 -4.28 -34.46
C ASP A 437 -11.44 -5.24 -34.99
N GLU A 438 -11.61 -6.53 -34.75
CA GLU A 438 -10.66 -7.58 -35.15
C GLU A 438 -10.47 -7.63 -36.67
N ALA A 439 -11.51 -7.34 -37.45
CA ALA A 439 -11.42 -7.31 -38.91
C ALA A 439 -10.60 -6.12 -39.43
N TYR A 440 -10.59 -5.01 -38.69
CA TYR A 440 -9.72 -3.87 -39.00
C TYR A 440 -8.26 -4.17 -38.68
N GLY A 441 -8.00 -4.89 -37.58
CA GLY A 441 -6.66 -5.19 -37.10
C GLY A 441 -5.89 -3.92 -36.67
N VAL A 442 -4.57 -3.94 -36.84
CA VAL A 442 -3.70 -2.77 -36.60
C VAL A 442 -3.20 -2.26 -37.95
N LYS A 443 -3.62 -1.05 -38.35
CA LYS A 443 -3.21 -0.39 -39.61
C LYS A 443 -2.61 0.97 -39.30
N ASP A 444 -1.44 1.26 -39.87
CA ASP A 444 -0.69 2.51 -39.62
C ASP A 444 -0.55 2.86 -38.13
N CYS A 445 -0.34 1.82 -37.32
CA CYS A 445 -0.29 1.91 -35.87
C CYS A 445 -1.52 2.57 -35.25
N ARG A 446 -2.69 2.24 -35.80
CA ARG A 446 -3.99 2.58 -35.25
C ARG A 446 -4.85 1.33 -35.20
N VAL A 447 -5.74 1.31 -34.22
CA VAL A 447 -6.82 0.35 -34.08
C VAL A 447 -8.14 1.09 -34.21
N LYS A 448 -9.15 0.37 -34.69
CA LYS A 448 -10.52 0.86 -34.70
C LYS A 448 -11.22 0.32 -33.45
N CYS A 449 -11.54 1.21 -32.52
CA CYS A 449 -12.31 0.89 -31.33
C CYS A 449 -13.79 1.07 -31.66
N THR A 450 -14.62 0.07 -31.38
CA THR A 450 -16.04 0.06 -31.72
C THR A 450 -16.89 -0.48 -30.58
N THR A 451 -18.16 -0.11 -30.57
CA THR A 451 -19.20 -0.72 -29.72
C THR A 451 -20.21 -1.49 -30.59
N ALA A 452 -21.19 -2.13 -29.94
CA ALA A 452 -22.28 -2.83 -30.62
C ALA A 452 -23.16 -1.89 -31.48
N SER A 453 -23.19 -0.57 -31.19
CA SER A 453 -23.95 0.42 -31.98
C SER A 453 -23.27 0.82 -33.30
N ARG A 454 -22.15 0.17 -33.68
CA ARG A 454 -21.32 0.46 -34.87
C ARG A 454 -20.69 1.86 -34.89
N MET A 455 -20.78 2.63 -33.82
CA MET A 455 -19.95 3.81 -33.63
C MET A 455 -18.50 3.38 -33.46
N TYR A 456 -17.58 4.07 -34.15
CA TYR A 456 -16.18 3.71 -34.10
C TYR A 456 -15.28 4.94 -33.95
N TRP A 457 -14.13 4.71 -33.31
CA TRP A 457 -13.06 5.66 -33.15
C TRP A 457 -11.75 5.06 -33.63
N LEU A 458 -10.93 5.85 -34.32
CA LEU A 458 -9.58 5.46 -34.70
C LEU A 458 -8.61 5.95 -33.63
N LEU A 459 -7.87 5.02 -33.03
CA LEU A 459 -6.97 5.29 -31.93
C LEU A 459 -5.55 4.83 -32.26
N GLY A 460 -4.56 5.70 -32.07
CA GLY A 460 -3.14 5.34 -32.18
C GLY A 460 -2.76 4.34 -31.09
N VAL A 461 -2.07 3.26 -31.46
CA VAL A 461 -1.61 2.23 -30.52
C VAL A 461 -0.29 2.61 -29.88
N VAL A 462 -0.09 2.15 -28.66
CA VAL A 462 1.18 2.32 -27.93
C VAL A 462 2.33 1.55 -28.59
N ASP A 463 3.55 2.01 -28.35
CA ASP A 463 4.75 1.35 -28.86
C ASP A 463 4.80 -0.11 -28.38
N GLY A 464 5.19 -1.03 -29.26
CA GLY A 464 5.21 -2.47 -29.01
C GLY A 464 4.05 -3.26 -29.60
N THR A 465 2.94 -2.60 -29.96
CA THR A 465 1.75 -3.32 -30.47
C THR A 465 2.08 -4.01 -31.80
N PRO A 466 1.80 -5.33 -31.94
CA PRO A 466 2.03 -6.05 -33.19
C PRO A 466 1.22 -5.45 -34.35
N CYS A 467 1.89 -5.10 -35.45
CA CYS A 467 1.28 -4.53 -36.65
C CYS A 467 1.54 -5.36 -37.92
N GLY A 468 2.19 -6.52 -37.75
CA GLY A 468 2.54 -7.43 -38.84
C GLY A 468 3.52 -8.50 -38.38
N ASN A 469 3.81 -9.47 -39.24
CA ASN A 469 4.68 -10.59 -38.89
C ASN A 469 6.10 -10.11 -38.61
N GLY A 470 6.60 -10.33 -37.39
CA GLY A 470 7.91 -9.81 -36.94
C GLY A 470 7.99 -8.27 -36.79
N LYS A 471 6.86 -7.55 -36.88
CA LYS A 471 6.80 -6.08 -36.80
C LYS A 471 6.01 -5.60 -35.57
N ALA A 472 6.31 -4.40 -35.12
CA ALA A 472 5.62 -3.70 -34.04
C ALA A 472 5.56 -2.20 -34.31
N CYS A 473 4.58 -1.54 -33.71
CA CYS A 473 4.45 -0.10 -33.73
C CYS A 473 5.52 0.55 -32.87
N ILE A 474 6.26 1.50 -33.44
CA ILE A 474 7.32 2.25 -32.77
C ILE A 474 7.24 3.70 -33.27
N LEU A 475 7.04 4.65 -32.36
CA LEU A 475 6.84 6.07 -32.65
C LEU A 475 5.79 6.27 -33.77
N GLY A 476 4.68 5.55 -33.64
CA GLY A 476 3.54 5.65 -34.58
C GLY A 476 3.77 5.05 -35.97
N LYS A 477 4.84 4.29 -36.20
CA LYS A 477 5.09 3.60 -37.49
C LYS A 477 5.28 2.10 -37.28
N CYS A 478 4.76 1.29 -38.22
CA CYS A 478 4.95 -0.16 -38.19
C CYS A 478 6.38 -0.52 -38.65
N ARG A 479 7.23 -0.93 -37.71
CA ARG A 479 8.66 -1.21 -37.95
C ARG A 479 9.01 -2.63 -37.55
N ASN A 480 10.16 -3.14 -38.01
CA ASN A 480 10.67 -4.43 -37.54
C ASN A 480 10.89 -4.38 -36.02
N LYS A 481 10.49 -5.45 -35.31
CA LYS A 481 10.63 -5.54 -33.86
C LYS A 481 12.10 -5.32 -33.47
N THR A 482 12.35 -4.23 -32.76
CA THR A 482 13.69 -3.94 -32.23
C THR A 482 13.90 -4.74 -30.95
N LYS A 483 15.00 -5.49 -30.85
CA LYS A 483 15.39 -6.10 -29.58
C LYS A 483 15.84 -4.97 -28.64
N ILE A 484 15.09 -4.73 -27.58
CA ILE A 484 15.51 -3.79 -26.53
C ILE A 484 16.74 -4.39 -25.84
N SER A 485 17.89 -3.74 -25.97
CA SER A 485 19.13 -4.17 -25.31
C SER A 485 18.97 -4.14 -23.80
N LYS A 486 19.35 -5.24 -23.13
CA LYS A 486 19.46 -5.29 -21.66
C LYS A 486 20.78 -4.70 -21.15
N LYS A 487 21.70 -4.36 -22.05
CA LYS A 487 22.97 -3.71 -21.73
C LYS A 487 22.86 -2.24 -22.09
N ASP A 488 22.74 -1.45 -21.04
CA ASP A 488 23.58 -0.28 -20.75
C ASP A 488 23.32 0.08 -19.28
#